data_AF-A0A285D3K5-F1
#
_entry.id   AF-A0A285D3K5-F1
#
_cell.length_a   1.000
_cell.length_b   1.000
_cell.length_c   1.000
_cell.angle_alpha   90.00
_cell.angle_beta   90.00
_cell.angle_gamma   90.00
#
_symmetry.space_group_name_H-M   'P 1'
#
loop_
_entity.id
_entity.type
_entity.pdbx_description
1 polymer ?
#
loop_
_entity_poly.entity_id
_entity_poly.type
_entity_poly.pdbx_seq_one_letter_code
_entity_poly.pdbx_strand_id
1 'polypeptide(L)'
;MEKTTQTLMDPLFQLAKRAPFNIAPERGKNLSEEVFVKGRWKLITTHGEANFYAYPVEAKVTASYAGLASLWCLSYAAFHISDIASRLQREIDTGAKHFDIGKFCAELQIYQYINYARDLFHSDREWPSSLKIPNVSAMFEAPEGRVNNIFFGALSWILLHEIGHVHLKHEKDIPVDQRLRQEFQADNFATCWILDEAGFGIQREFRVLVVCVALSWLFLNEEKLGQGRDHPAAITRFQESVAKFEMGERSAGLENAAYVLKAIFDPASKSPACETPKELFEWTANRLTELFRK
;
A
#
# COMPACT_ATOMS: atom_id res chain seq x y z
N MET A 1 14.93 26.42 -5.02
CA MET A 1 14.59 25.72 -3.76
C MET A 1 14.80 24.24 -4.03
N GLU A 2 15.63 23.59 -3.24
CA GLU A 2 15.92 22.16 -3.35
C GLU A 2 14.64 21.36 -3.10
N LYS A 3 14.33 20.41 -3.99
CA LYS A 3 13.12 19.59 -3.87
C LYS A 3 13.48 18.35 -3.07
N THR A 4 13.23 18.40 -1.76
CA THR A 4 13.47 17.27 -0.85
C THR A 4 12.18 16.50 -0.62
N THR A 5 12.28 15.25 -0.14
CA THR A 5 11.10 14.48 0.29
C THR A 5 10.32 15.23 1.37
N GLN A 6 10.99 15.88 2.33
CA GLN A 6 10.36 16.70 3.35
C GLN A 6 9.46 17.78 2.76
N THR A 7 10.00 18.65 1.88
CA THR A 7 9.25 19.79 1.37
C THR A 7 8.04 19.37 0.54
N LEU A 8 8.08 18.20 -0.09
CA LEU A 8 7.00 17.65 -0.89
C LEU A 8 5.98 16.82 -0.08
N MET A 9 6.42 16.14 0.98
CA MET A 9 5.59 15.26 1.80
C MET A 9 4.93 15.97 2.97
N ASP A 10 5.50 17.06 3.48
CA ASP A 10 4.93 17.82 4.60
C ASP A 10 3.45 18.18 4.39
N PRO A 11 3.02 18.72 3.22
CA PRO A 11 1.62 19.04 3.00
C PRO A 11 0.70 17.82 3.03
N LEU A 12 1.13 16.69 2.48
CA LEU A 12 0.39 15.42 2.53
C LEU A 12 0.33 14.87 3.96
N PHE A 13 1.43 14.98 4.72
CA PHE A 13 1.52 14.54 6.11
C PHE A 13 0.52 15.26 7.02
N GLN A 14 0.23 16.55 6.79
CA GLN A 14 -0.78 17.28 7.56
C GLN A 14 -2.18 16.63 7.48
N LEU A 15 -2.46 15.89 6.40
CA LEU A 15 -3.71 15.17 6.19
C LEU A 15 -3.64 13.71 6.67
N ALA A 16 -2.44 13.14 6.86
CA ALA A 16 -2.23 11.73 7.19
C ALA A 16 -2.95 11.27 8.47
N LYS A 17 -3.07 12.13 9.48
CA LYS A 17 -3.79 11.81 10.73
C LYS A 17 -5.26 11.46 10.52
N ARG A 18 -5.86 11.94 9.43
CA ARG A 18 -7.25 11.64 9.07
C ARG A 18 -7.39 10.35 8.28
N ALA A 19 -6.30 9.83 7.71
CA ALA A 19 -6.36 8.68 6.79
C ALA A 19 -6.99 7.44 7.45
N PRO A 20 -6.59 7.01 8.68
CA PRO A 20 -7.23 5.87 9.36
C PRO A 20 -8.74 6.05 9.60
N PHE A 21 -9.20 7.28 9.83
CA PHE A 21 -10.63 7.59 9.99
C PHE A 21 -11.36 7.60 8.64
N ASN A 22 -10.73 8.13 7.60
CA ASN A 22 -11.36 8.31 6.30
C ASN A 22 -11.51 7.00 5.51
N ILE A 23 -10.64 6.00 5.75
CA ILE A 23 -10.73 4.73 5.03
C ILE A 23 -11.90 3.87 5.51
N ALA A 24 -12.22 3.92 6.81
CA ALA A 24 -13.31 3.18 7.46
C ALA A 24 -14.12 4.14 8.36
N PRO A 25 -14.83 5.12 7.77
CA PRO A 25 -15.54 6.16 8.52
C PRO A 25 -16.62 5.60 9.43
N GLU A 26 -17.24 4.48 9.05
CA GLU A 26 -18.22 3.76 9.86
C GLU A 26 -17.64 3.29 11.21
N ARG A 27 -16.32 3.09 11.29
CA ARG A 27 -15.59 2.70 12.51
C ARG A 27 -14.88 3.88 13.19
N GLY A 28 -15.07 5.10 12.71
CA GLY A 28 -14.34 6.27 13.21
C GLY A 28 -14.57 6.55 14.70
N LYS A 29 -15.79 6.31 15.18
CA LYS A 29 -16.13 6.44 16.61
C LYS A 29 -15.31 5.45 17.45
N ASN A 30 -15.34 4.16 17.11
CA ASN A 30 -14.57 3.13 17.80
C ASN A 30 -13.06 3.43 17.75
N LEU A 31 -12.55 3.92 16.61
CA LEU A 31 -11.15 4.30 16.49
C LEU A 31 -10.79 5.42 17.50
N SER A 32 -11.64 6.45 17.63
CA SER A 32 -11.40 7.54 18.56
C SER A 32 -11.57 7.18 20.05
N GLU A 33 -12.55 6.33 20.37
CA GLU A 33 -12.95 6.06 21.75
C GLU A 33 -12.20 4.85 22.33
N GLU A 34 -12.05 3.78 21.56
CA GLU A 34 -11.52 2.49 22.02
C GLU A 34 -10.03 2.34 21.70
N VAL A 35 -9.59 2.82 20.53
CA VAL A 35 -8.21 2.64 20.06
C VAL A 35 -7.32 3.82 20.48
N PHE A 36 -7.76 5.05 20.22
CA PHE A 36 -6.96 6.26 20.49
C PHE A 36 -7.12 6.86 21.89
N VAL A 37 -7.93 6.25 22.77
CA VAL A 37 -8.31 6.67 24.14
C VAL A 37 -7.97 8.14 24.43
N LYS A 38 -8.79 9.05 23.88
CA LYS A 38 -8.74 10.52 23.99
C LYS A 38 -7.34 11.13 24.01
N GLY A 39 -6.78 11.37 22.82
CA GLY A 39 -5.69 12.33 22.61
C GLY A 39 -4.29 11.87 23.00
N ARG A 40 -4.11 10.59 23.31
CA ARG A 40 -2.81 10.04 23.72
C ARG A 40 -1.88 9.69 22.57
N TRP A 41 -2.40 9.55 21.36
CA TRP A 41 -1.58 9.14 20.22
C TRP A 41 -0.92 10.31 19.48
N LYS A 42 0.35 10.13 19.09
CA LYS A 42 1.11 11.10 18.31
C LYS A 42 1.58 10.49 17.00
N LEU A 43 1.20 11.10 15.88
CA LEU A 43 1.84 10.89 14.60
C LEU A 43 2.84 12.04 14.34
N ILE A 44 4.11 11.71 14.18
CA ILE A 44 5.18 12.67 13.90
C ILE A 44 6.02 12.21 12.71
N THR A 45 6.70 13.16 12.06
CA THR A 45 7.64 12.87 10.99
C THR A 45 9.06 12.63 11.52
N THR A 46 9.84 11.87 10.74
CA THR A 46 11.27 11.67 10.96
C THR A 46 12.04 11.81 9.65
N HIS A 47 13.35 12.04 9.77
CA HIS A 47 14.29 11.96 8.66
C HIS A 47 14.96 10.59 8.61
N GLY A 48 15.54 10.24 7.47
CA GLY A 48 16.26 8.98 7.26
C GLY A 48 15.58 8.09 6.23
N GLU A 49 15.87 6.80 6.30
CA GLU A 49 15.34 5.78 5.40
C GLU A 49 13.82 5.63 5.48
N ALA A 50 13.25 5.02 4.43
CA ALA A 50 11.83 4.77 4.31
C ALA A 50 11.35 3.77 5.38
N ASN A 51 10.75 4.31 6.44
CA ASN A 51 10.24 3.56 7.58
C ASN A 51 8.94 4.16 8.15
N PHE A 52 8.08 3.29 8.68
CA PHE A 52 6.95 3.59 9.54
C PHE A 52 7.11 2.76 10.80
N TYR A 53 6.87 3.35 11.97
CA TYR A 53 7.25 2.67 13.20
C TYR A 53 6.45 3.11 14.44
N ALA A 54 6.00 2.13 15.20
CA ALA A 54 5.30 2.32 16.46
C ALA A 54 6.24 2.35 17.67
N TYR A 55 5.90 3.20 18.63
CA TYR A 55 6.41 3.25 19.99
C TYR A 55 5.23 3.02 20.94
N PRO A 56 4.89 1.75 21.25
CA PRO A 56 3.68 1.40 22.02
C PRO A 56 3.58 2.08 23.38
N VAL A 57 4.67 2.14 24.13
CA VAL A 57 4.73 2.77 25.47
C VAL A 57 4.39 4.26 25.41
N GLU A 58 4.87 4.96 24.38
CA GLU A 58 4.65 6.40 24.19
C GLU A 58 3.34 6.72 23.47
N ALA A 59 2.59 5.69 23.02
CA ALA A 59 1.50 5.82 22.06
C ALA A 59 1.88 6.73 20.89
N LYS A 60 3.02 6.45 20.25
CA LYS A 60 3.56 7.29 19.18
C LYS A 60 3.83 6.46 17.94
N VAL A 61 3.57 7.02 16.77
CA VAL A 61 3.96 6.47 15.49
C VAL A 61 4.77 7.52 14.73
N THR A 62 5.86 7.07 14.14
CA THR A 62 6.72 7.88 13.29
C THR A 62 6.53 7.48 11.84
N ALA A 63 6.47 8.46 10.95
CA ALA A 63 6.50 8.28 9.51
C ALA A 63 7.69 9.06 8.94
N SER A 64 8.65 8.36 8.34
CA SER A 64 9.75 9.04 7.66
C SER A 64 9.26 9.77 6.40
N TYR A 65 9.91 10.88 6.04
CA TYR A 65 9.63 11.55 4.76
C TYR A 65 9.93 10.66 3.55
N ALA A 66 11.00 9.87 3.62
CA ALA A 66 11.32 8.84 2.64
C ALA A 66 10.22 7.76 2.54
N GLY A 67 9.62 7.35 3.65
CA GLY A 67 8.53 6.37 3.68
C GLY A 67 7.26 6.90 3.02
N LEU A 68 6.89 8.14 3.34
CA LEU A 68 5.76 8.83 2.69
C LEU A 68 6.00 9.00 1.19
N ALA A 69 7.20 9.43 0.78
CA ALA A 69 7.56 9.62 -0.62
C ALA A 69 7.57 8.30 -1.40
N SER A 70 8.12 7.24 -0.79
CA SER A 70 8.15 5.89 -1.36
C SER A 70 6.74 5.35 -1.59
N LEU A 71 5.86 5.47 -0.59
CA LEU A 71 4.46 5.06 -0.70
C LEU A 71 3.69 5.89 -1.73
N TRP A 72 3.95 7.20 -1.83
CA TRP A 72 3.30 8.05 -2.83
C TRP A 72 3.72 7.65 -4.25
N CYS A 73 5.01 7.37 -4.49
CA CYS A 73 5.51 6.90 -5.78
C CYS A 73 4.90 5.55 -6.18
N LEU A 74 4.73 4.64 -5.21
CA LEU A 74 4.02 3.38 -5.43
C LEU A 74 2.54 3.61 -5.74
N SER A 75 1.90 4.57 -5.09
CA SER A 75 0.50 4.93 -5.33
C SER A 75 0.29 5.57 -6.71
N TYR A 76 1.28 6.35 -7.19
CA TYR A 76 1.32 6.87 -8.55
C TYR A 76 1.34 5.71 -9.56
N ALA A 77 2.22 4.74 -9.36
CA ALA A 77 2.29 3.54 -10.18
C ALA A 77 0.96 2.77 -10.17
N ALA A 78 0.42 2.49 -8.98
CA ALA A 78 -0.80 1.73 -8.80
C ALA A 78 -2.01 2.36 -9.50
N PHE A 79 -2.19 3.68 -9.38
CA PHE A 79 -3.26 4.40 -10.06
C PHE A 79 -3.16 4.24 -11.58
N HIS A 80 -2.02 4.59 -12.15
CA HIS A 80 -1.85 4.62 -13.59
C HIS A 80 -1.90 3.23 -14.23
N ILE A 81 -1.32 2.21 -13.58
CA ILE A 81 -1.42 0.82 -14.03
C ILE A 81 -2.89 0.37 -14.03
N SER A 82 -3.60 0.57 -12.92
CA SER A 82 -5.02 0.17 -12.78
C SER A 82 -5.89 0.86 -13.81
N ASP A 83 -5.71 2.17 -13.99
CA ASP A 83 -6.50 2.99 -14.92
C ASP A 83 -6.27 2.60 -16.38
N ILE A 84 -5.02 2.40 -16.80
CA ILE A 84 -4.69 1.97 -18.17
C ILE A 84 -5.22 0.56 -18.43
N ALA A 85 -4.96 -0.39 -17.54
CA ALA A 85 -5.42 -1.77 -17.71
C ALA A 85 -6.95 -1.84 -17.77
N SER A 86 -7.65 -1.11 -16.88
CA SER A 86 -9.10 -0.99 -16.89
C SER A 86 -9.65 -0.36 -18.19
N ARG A 87 -8.97 0.65 -18.74
CA ARG A 87 -9.37 1.27 -20.03
C ARG A 87 -9.20 0.31 -21.19
N LEU A 88 -8.04 -0.33 -21.30
CA LEU A 88 -7.75 -1.30 -22.36
C LEU A 88 -8.72 -2.48 -22.32
N GLN A 89 -9.05 -2.99 -21.13
CA GLN A 89 -10.03 -4.06 -20.99
C GLN A 89 -11.40 -3.68 -21.58
N ARG A 90 -11.87 -2.45 -21.35
CA ARG A 90 -13.16 -1.97 -21.88
C ARG A 90 -13.16 -1.71 -23.38
N GLU A 91 -12.00 -1.42 -23.96
CA GLU A 91 -11.83 -1.14 -25.38
C GLU A 91 -11.67 -2.42 -26.23
N ILE A 92 -11.43 -3.58 -25.60
CA ILE A 92 -11.36 -4.85 -26.31
C ILE A 92 -12.77 -5.28 -26.75
N ASP A 93 -13.12 -4.91 -27.97
CA ASP A 93 -14.36 -5.33 -28.64
C ASP A 93 -14.20 -6.67 -29.40
N THR A 94 -13.00 -7.27 -29.44
CA THR A 94 -12.72 -8.34 -30.42
C THR A 94 -11.57 -9.28 -30.00
N GLY A 95 -11.87 -10.40 -29.34
CA GLY A 95 -11.03 -11.62 -29.34
C GLY A 95 -9.57 -11.56 -28.83
N ALA A 96 -9.05 -10.41 -28.40
CA ALA A 96 -7.70 -10.25 -27.89
C ALA A 96 -7.58 -10.89 -26.50
N LYS A 97 -6.65 -11.84 -26.35
CA LYS A 97 -6.45 -12.58 -25.10
C LYS A 97 -5.47 -11.92 -24.12
N HIS A 98 -4.70 -10.93 -24.60
CA HIS A 98 -3.66 -10.24 -23.84
C HIS A 98 -3.54 -8.79 -24.30
N PHE A 99 -3.17 -7.89 -23.39
CA PHE A 99 -2.79 -6.52 -23.71
C PHE A 99 -1.46 -6.18 -23.04
N ASP A 100 -0.63 -5.40 -23.72
CA ASP A 100 0.68 -4.96 -23.24
C ASP A 100 0.58 -3.51 -22.72
N ILE A 101 0.71 -3.34 -21.41
CA ILE A 101 0.73 -2.02 -20.76
C ILE A 101 2.14 -1.42 -20.64
N GLY A 102 3.18 -2.14 -21.06
CA GLY A 102 4.59 -1.77 -20.89
C GLY A 102 4.94 -0.46 -21.59
N LYS A 103 4.40 -0.23 -22.80
CA LYS A 103 4.57 1.04 -23.52
C LYS A 103 4.03 2.22 -22.72
N PHE A 104 2.82 2.10 -22.17
CA PHE A 104 2.24 3.16 -21.34
C PHE A 104 3.01 3.36 -20.04
N CYS A 105 3.50 2.28 -19.43
CA CYS A 105 4.35 2.36 -18.24
C CYS A 105 5.66 3.13 -18.53
N ALA A 106 6.23 2.96 -19.71
CA ALA A 106 7.42 3.70 -20.14
C ALA A 106 7.11 5.19 -20.37
N GLU A 107 6.01 5.50 -21.07
CA GLU A 107 5.56 6.88 -21.34
C GLU A 107 5.27 7.67 -20.05
N LEU A 108 4.66 7.01 -19.06
CA LEU A 108 4.38 7.59 -17.74
C LEU A 108 5.55 7.45 -16.75
N GLN A 109 6.67 6.88 -17.19
CA GLN A 109 7.88 6.68 -16.38
C GLN A 109 7.62 5.89 -15.08
N ILE A 110 6.64 4.98 -15.09
CA ILE A 110 6.19 4.22 -13.90
C ILE A 110 7.35 3.53 -13.19
N TYR A 111 8.25 2.90 -13.94
CA TYR A 111 9.41 2.23 -13.37
C TYR A 111 10.42 3.20 -12.73
N GLN A 112 10.47 4.48 -13.13
CA GLN A 112 11.29 5.48 -12.44
C GLN A 112 10.73 5.80 -11.05
N TYR A 113 9.40 5.90 -10.91
CA TYR A 113 8.75 6.07 -9.61
C TYR A 113 9.01 4.86 -8.70
N ILE A 114 8.83 3.64 -9.22
CA ILE A 114 9.08 2.41 -8.45
C ILE A 114 10.55 2.31 -8.03
N ASN A 115 11.50 2.61 -8.92
CA ASN A 115 12.93 2.58 -8.59
C ASN A 115 13.30 3.64 -7.56
N TYR A 116 12.74 4.85 -7.67
CA TYR A 116 12.93 5.88 -6.65
C TYR A 116 12.33 5.45 -5.30
N ALA A 117 11.13 4.86 -5.29
CA ALA A 117 10.52 4.31 -4.09
C ALA A 117 11.38 3.25 -3.40
N ARG A 118 12.02 2.37 -4.19
CA ARG A 118 12.97 1.36 -3.71
C ARG A 118 14.23 1.98 -3.11
N ASP A 119 14.79 2.99 -3.76
CA ASP A 119 16.03 3.61 -3.30
C ASP A 119 15.90 4.32 -1.96
N LEU A 120 14.69 4.81 -1.64
CA LEU A 120 14.38 5.46 -0.38
C LEU A 120 14.47 4.53 0.84
N PHE A 121 14.45 3.20 0.68
CA PHE A 121 14.66 2.25 1.78
C PHE A 121 16.08 2.21 2.32
N HIS A 122 17.09 2.69 1.58
CA HIS A 122 18.46 2.78 2.12
C HIS A 122 18.78 4.15 2.71
N SER A 123 18.23 5.21 2.12
CA SER A 123 18.48 6.57 2.56
C SER A 123 17.45 7.52 1.97
N ASP A 124 17.15 8.59 2.70
CA ASP A 124 16.47 9.74 2.09
C ASP A 124 17.29 10.30 0.92
N ARG A 125 16.61 10.89 -0.07
CA ARG A 125 17.23 11.42 -1.28
C ARG A 125 16.48 12.65 -1.79
N GLU A 126 17.15 13.45 -2.61
CA GLU A 126 16.49 14.52 -3.36
C GLU A 126 15.43 13.96 -4.31
N TRP A 127 14.34 14.72 -4.49
CA TRP A 127 13.30 14.38 -5.42
C TRP A 127 13.80 14.50 -6.86
N PRO A 128 13.73 13.42 -7.68
CA PRO A 128 14.27 13.45 -9.03
C PRO A 128 13.54 14.50 -9.89
N SER A 129 14.30 15.30 -10.63
CA SER A 129 13.75 16.36 -11.48
C SER A 129 12.88 15.83 -12.63
N SER A 130 13.05 14.56 -13.01
CA SER A 130 12.24 13.87 -14.01
C SER A 130 10.85 13.47 -13.49
N LEU A 131 10.65 13.36 -12.17
CA LEU A 131 9.38 12.93 -11.60
C LEU A 131 8.48 14.11 -11.29
N LYS A 132 7.19 13.97 -11.59
CA LYS A 132 6.17 14.94 -11.21
C LYS A 132 6.12 15.05 -9.69
N ILE A 133 6.00 16.26 -9.18
CA ILE A 133 5.86 16.49 -7.75
C ILE A 133 4.41 16.22 -7.31
N PRO A 134 4.20 15.73 -6.09
CA PRO A 134 2.87 15.57 -5.52
C PRO A 134 2.11 16.89 -5.44
N ASN A 135 0.83 16.86 -5.79
CA ASN A 135 -0.07 18.00 -5.65
C ASN A 135 -1.18 17.65 -4.64
N VAL A 136 -1.00 18.05 -3.38
CA VAL A 136 -1.97 17.79 -2.30
C VAL A 136 -3.34 18.43 -2.55
N SER A 137 -3.39 19.52 -3.31
CA SER A 137 -4.60 20.29 -3.60
C SER A 137 -5.30 19.86 -4.90
N ALA A 138 -4.86 18.76 -5.51
CA ALA A 138 -5.49 18.24 -6.72
C ALA A 138 -6.96 17.86 -6.44
N MET A 139 -7.85 18.27 -7.33
CA MET A 139 -9.26 17.88 -7.32
C MET A 139 -9.39 16.35 -7.36
N PHE A 140 -10.38 15.80 -6.65
CA PHE A 140 -10.57 14.35 -6.50
C PHE A 140 -10.70 13.61 -7.85
N GLU A 141 -11.31 14.25 -8.84
CA GLU A 141 -11.54 13.71 -10.17
C GLU A 141 -10.30 13.75 -11.06
N ALA A 142 -9.33 14.61 -10.76
CA ALA A 142 -8.09 14.72 -11.52
C ALA A 142 -7.18 13.50 -11.25
N PRO A 143 -6.34 13.08 -12.22
CA PRO A 143 -5.39 11.98 -12.05
C PRO A 143 -4.58 12.08 -10.75
N GLU A 144 -4.00 13.24 -10.44
CA GLU A 144 -3.23 13.47 -9.22
C GLU A 144 -4.08 13.36 -7.95
N GLY A 145 -5.36 13.75 -7.99
CA GLY A 145 -6.30 13.55 -6.88
C GLY A 145 -6.60 12.07 -6.64
N ARG A 146 -6.71 11.28 -7.71
CA ARG A 146 -6.86 9.82 -7.63
C ARG A 146 -5.60 9.14 -7.08
N VAL A 147 -4.41 9.60 -7.45
CA VAL A 147 -3.14 9.16 -6.83
C VAL A 147 -3.14 9.46 -5.33
N ASN A 148 -3.55 10.66 -4.92
CA ASN A 148 -3.63 11.01 -3.51
C ASN A 148 -4.62 10.11 -2.74
N ASN A 149 -5.74 9.71 -3.35
CA ASN A 149 -6.67 8.78 -2.71
C ASN A 149 -6.03 7.41 -2.48
N ILE A 150 -5.36 6.84 -3.48
CA ILE A 150 -4.65 5.56 -3.31
C ILE A 150 -3.57 5.70 -2.23
N PHE A 151 -2.80 6.79 -2.26
CA PHE A 151 -1.79 7.08 -1.25
C PHE A 151 -2.38 7.13 0.16
N PHE A 152 -3.44 7.91 0.39
CA PHE A 152 -4.05 8.00 1.70
C PHE A 152 -4.70 6.68 2.12
N GLY A 153 -5.32 5.94 1.20
CA GLY A 153 -5.89 4.62 1.52
C GLY A 153 -4.82 3.59 1.91
N ALA A 154 -3.70 3.55 1.20
CA ALA A 154 -2.59 2.64 1.51
C ALA A 154 -1.89 3.07 2.81
N LEU A 155 -1.71 4.38 3.00
CA LEU A 155 -1.19 4.95 4.23
C LEU A 155 -2.10 4.62 5.42
N SER A 156 -3.42 4.57 5.24
CA SER A 156 -4.32 4.16 6.31
C SER A 156 -4.04 2.75 6.79
N TRP A 157 -3.80 1.79 5.91
CA TRP A 157 -3.48 0.42 6.33
C TRP A 157 -2.15 0.38 7.09
N ILE A 158 -1.10 1.05 6.58
CA ILE A 158 0.21 1.13 7.25
C ILE A 158 0.07 1.78 8.63
N LEU A 159 -0.62 2.91 8.73
CA LEU A 159 -0.84 3.58 10.01
C LEU A 159 -1.69 2.73 10.96
N LEU A 160 -2.73 2.05 10.47
CA LEU A 160 -3.54 1.15 11.28
C LEU A 160 -2.73 -0.03 11.79
N HIS A 161 -1.78 -0.55 11.01
CA HIS A 161 -0.84 -1.58 11.45
C HIS A 161 0.00 -1.06 12.64
N GLU A 162 0.64 0.11 12.50
CA GLU A 162 1.41 0.71 13.58
C GLU A 162 0.56 1.06 14.81
N ILE A 163 -0.68 1.52 14.60
CA ILE A 163 -1.66 1.75 15.66
C ILE A 163 -2.04 0.43 16.33
N GLY A 164 -2.13 -0.67 15.58
CA GLY A 164 -2.36 -2.01 16.09
C GLY A 164 -1.30 -2.42 17.11
N HIS A 165 -0.02 -2.18 16.81
CA HIS A 165 1.07 -2.39 17.79
C HIS A 165 0.87 -1.60 19.08
N VAL A 166 0.46 -0.33 18.98
CA VAL A 166 0.18 0.50 20.16
C VAL A 166 -1.03 -0.03 20.95
N HIS A 167 -2.13 -0.31 20.26
CA HIS A 167 -3.41 -0.73 20.84
C HIS A 167 -3.31 -2.07 21.55
N LEU A 168 -2.65 -3.03 20.91
CA LEU A 168 -2.41 -4.38 21.44
C LEU A 168 -1.24 -4.43 22.44
N LYS A 169 -0.60 -3.29 22.73
CA LYS A 169 0.52 -3.16 23.67
C LYS A 169 1.67 -4.12 23.34
N HIS A 170 2.00 -4.21 22.06
CA HIS A 170 3.10 -5.03 21.56
C HIS A 170 4.44 -4.59 22.18
N GLU A 171 5.34 -5.56 22.40
CA GLU A 171 6.60 -5.41 23.12
C GLU A 171 7.78 -5.78 22.21
N LYS A 172 8.88 -5.02 22.29
CA LYS A 172 10.03 -5.19 21.39
C LYS A 172 11.08 -6.16 21.93
N ASP A 173 11.26 -6.18 23.24
CA ASP A 173 12.30 -6.96 23.92
C ASP A 173 11.81 -8.37 24.32
N ILE A 174 11.18 -9.06 23.36
CA ILE A 174 10.63 -10.41 23.52
C ILE A 174 11.24 -11.39 22.51
N PRO A 175 11.09 -12.72 22.69
CA PRO A 175 11.57 -13.71 21.72
C PRO A 175 11.07 -13.49 20.29
N VAL A 176 11.89 -13.89 19.30
CA VAL A 176 11.62 -13.68 17.86
C VAL A 176 10.25 -14.20 17.45
N ASP A 177 9.89 -15.42 17.86
CA ASP A 177 8.61 -16.06 17.52
C ASP A 177 7.41 -15.24 18.01
N GLN A 178 7.55 -14.55 19.14
CA GLN A 178 6.52 -13.67 19.66
C GLN A 178 6.46 -12.35 18.89
N ARG A 179 7.60 -11.79 18.46
CA ARG A 179 7.61 -10.62 17.57
C ARG A 179 6.94 -10.91 16.24
N LEU A 180 7.22 -12.08 15.65
CA LEU A 180 6.55 -12.52 14.42
C LEU A 180 5.02 -12.60 14.59
N ARG A 181 4.54 -13.10 15.74
CA ARG A 181 3.10 -13.12 16.07
C ARG A 181 2.51 -11.72 16.20
N GLN A 182 3.26 -10.79 16.79
CA GLN A 182 2.82 -9.39 16.92
C GLN A 182 2.63 -8.71 15.57
N GLU A 183 3.50 -8.98 14.59
CA GLU A 183 3.33 -8.48 13.22
C GLU A 183 2.04 -9.01 12.58
N PHE A 184 1.76 -10.31 12.70
CA PHE A 184 0.51 -10.90 12.20
C PHE A 184 -0.73 -10.32 12.90
N GLN A 185 -0.64 -10.06 14.21
CA GLN A 185 -1.73 -9.44 14.96
C GLN A 185 -1.99 -8.00 14.51
N ALA A 186 -0.94 -7.23 14.22
CA ALA A 186 -1.04 -5.87 13.71
C ALA A 186 -1.56 -5.82 12.26
N ASP A 187 -1.10 -6.73 11.39
CA ASP A 187 -1.62 -6.90 10.03
C ASP A 187 -3.10 -7.29 10.03
N ASN A 188 -3.47 -8.24 10.89
CA ASN A 188 -4.85 -8.66 11.09
C ASN A 188 -5.70 -7.48 11.58
N PHE A 189 -5.22 -6.74 12.59
CA PHE A 189 -5.90 -5.55 13.09
C PHE A 189 -6.16 -4.56 11.95
N ALA A 190 -5.14 -4.18 11.17
CA ALA A 190 -5.29 -3.22 10.08
C ALA A 190 -6.23 -3.70 8.97
N THR A 191 -6.09 -4.95 8.56
CA THR A 191 -6.88 -5.55 7.47
C THR A 191 -8.35 -5.68 7.86
N CYS A 192 -8.63 -6.24 9.04
CA CYS A 192 -9.98 -6.34 9.59
C CYS A 192 -10.57 -4.95 9.84
N TRP A 193 -9.77 -4.00 10.33
CA TRP A 193 -10.22 -2.62 10.55
C TRP A 193 -10.82 -2.03 9.27
N ILE A 194 -10.12 -2.21 8.15
CA ILE A 194 -10.53 -1.68 6.86
C ILE A 194 -11.70 -2.47 6.25
N LEU A 195 -11.76 -3.80 6.41
CA LEU A 195 -12.63 -4.64 5.57
C LEU A 195 -13.91 -5.18 6.24
N ASP A 196 -13.92 -5.42 7.55
CA ASP A 196 -15.02 -6.17 8.20
C ASP A 196 -16.38 -5.46 8.06
N GLU A 197 -16.39 -4.12 8.16
CA GLU A 197 -17.62 -3.30 8.09
C GLU A 197 -17.75 -2.53 6.76
N ALA A 198 -16.91 -2.84 5.77
CA ALA A 198 -16.91 -2.15 4.48
C ALA A 198 -18.18 -2.37 3.63
N GLY A 199 -19.04 -3.31 4.04
CA GLY A 199 -20.21 -3.73 3.25
C GLY A 199 -19.78 -4.33 1.92
N PHE A 200 -20.45 -3.93 0.83
CA PHE A 200 -20.17 -4.35 -0.55
C PHE A 200 -20.05 -3.15 -1.49
N GLY A 201 -19.56 -3.38 -2.71
CA GLY A 201 -19.51 -2.37 -3.78
C GLY A 201 -18.22 -1.55 -3.79
N ILE A 202 -18.23 -0.43 -4.50
CA ILE A 202 -17.02 0.30 -4.92
C ILE A 202 -16.10 0.71 -3.77
N GLN A 203 -16.65 0.97 -2.58
CA GLN A 203 -15.85 1.32 -1.40
C GLN A 203 -15.04 0.12 -0.90
N ARG A 204 -15.64 -1.08 -0.84
CA ARG A 204 -14.92 -2.32 -0.51
C ARG A 204 -13.86 -2.64 -1.57
N GLU A 205 -14.21 -2.51 -2.86
CA GLU A 205 -13.27 -2.74 -3.97
C GLU A 205 -12.04 -1.83 -3.87
N PHE A 206 -12.26 -0.53 -3.58
CA PHE A 206 -11.18 0.43 -3.37
C PHE A 206 -10.32 0.08 -2.15
N ARG A 207 -10.95 -0.32 -1.03
CA ARG A 207 -10.25 -0.73 0.19
C ARG A 207 -9.34 -1.94 -0.06
N VAL A 208 -9.82 -2.94 -0.79
CA VAL A 208 -9.01 -4.10 -1.22
C VAL A 208 -7.79 -3.66 -2.03
N LEU A 209 -7.98 -2.80 -3.03
CA LEU A 209 -6.88 -2.28 -3.85
C LEU A 209 -5.82 -1.58 -2.99
N VAL A 210 -6.22 -0.67 -2.10
CA VAL A 210 -5.24 0.10 -1.32
C VAL A 210 -4.53 -0.74 -0.25
N VAL A 211 -5.16 -1.80 0.26
CA VAL A 211 -4.48 -2.79 1.11
C VAL A 211 -3.41 -3.53 0.28
N CYS A 212 -3.71 -3.94 -0.95
CA CYS A 212 -2.68 -4.52 -1.83
C CYS A 212 -1.55 -3.55 -2.16
N VAL A 213 -1.83 -2.25 -2.33
CA VAL A 213 -0.79 -1.22 -2.54
C VAL A 213 0.09 -1.08 -1.29
N ALA A 214 -0.49 -1.08 -0.10
CA ALA A 214 0.26 -1.06 1.16
C ALA A 214 1.16 -2.31 1.31
N LEU A 215 0.63 -3.50 1.02
CA LEU A 215 1.40 -4.75 1.06
C LEU A 215 2.48 -4.78 -0.04
N SER A 216 2.23 -4.17 -1.19
CA SER A 216 3.25 -3.98 -2.25
C SER A 216 4.44 -3.17 -1.74
N TRP A 217 4.23 -2.21 -0.84
CA TRP A 217 5.32 -1.47 -0.21
C TRP A 217 6.21 -2.36 0.66
N LEU A 218 5.64 -3.35 1.36
CA LEU A 218 6.40 -4.35 2.11
C LEU A 218 7.24 -5.26 1.19
N PHE A 219 6.68 -5.67 0.05
CA PHE A 219 7.45 -6.42 -0.96
C PHE A 219 8.63 -5.60 -1.50
N LEU A 220 8.44 -4.30 -1.80
CA LEU A 220 9.54 -3.43 -2.23
C LEU A 220 10.63 -3.29 -1.16
N ASN A 221 10.24 -3.23 0.11
CA ASN A 221 11.17 -3.22 1.24
C ASN A 221 12.02 -4.50 1.26
N GLU A 222 11.36 -5.66 1.20
CA GLU A 222 12.04 -6.97 1.23
C GLU A 222 12.93 -7.19 0.00
N GLU A 223 12.51 -6.79 -1.21
CA GLU A 223 13.35 -6.83 -2.41
C GLU A 223 14.65 -6.02 -2.23
N LYS A 224 14.58 -4.90 -1.49
CA LYS A 224 15.69 -3.96 -1.37
C LYS A 224 16.61 -4.24 -0.19
N LEU A 225 16.05 -4.49 0.99
CA LEU A 225 16.80 -4.70 2.23
C LEU A 225 17.05 -6.19 2.53
N GLY A 226 16.36 -7.08 1.82
CA GLY A 226 16.28 -8.51 2.16
C GLY A 226 15.26 -8.76 3.26
N GLN A 227 14.99 -10.04 3.53
CA GLN A 227 14.12 -10.44 4.63
C GLN A 227 14.80 -10.16 5.97
N GLY A 228 14.13 -9.39 6.84
CA GLY A 228 14.56 -9.18 8.22
C GLY A 228 14.52 -10.47 9.06
N ARG A 229 15.17 -10.46 10.23
CA ARG A 229 15.15 -11.62 11.17
C ARG A 229 14.03 -11.54 12.21
N ASP A 230 13.37 -10.40 12.27
CA ASP A 230 12.44 -9.97 13.31
C ASP A 230 11.02 -9.70 12.78
N HIS A 231 10.83 -9.73 11.46
CA HIS A 231 9.54 -9.61 10.80
C HIS A 231 9.26 -10.84 9.91
N PRO A 232 8.00 -11.30 9.77
CA PRO A 232 7.67 -12.35 8.82
C PRO A 232 7.94 -11.90 7.38
N ALA A 233 8.21 -12.84 6.47
CA ALA A 233 8.35 -12.55 5.05
C ALA A 233 7.12 -11.81 4.53
N ALA A 234 7.33 -10.83 3.64
CA ALA A 234 6.28 -10.02 3.04
C ALA A 234 5.21 -10.89 2.37
N ILE A 235 5.60 -12.01 1.76
CA ILE A 235 4.66 -12.95 1.16
C ILE A 235 3.71 -13.60 2.17
N THR A 236 4.20 -13.98 3.36
CA THR A 236 3.36 -14.60 4.37
C THR A 236 2.36 -13.58 4.93
N ARG A 237 2.82 -12.35 5.17
CA ARG A 237 1.96 -11.23 5.59
C ARG A 237 0.88 -10.95 4.54
N PHE A 238 1.26 -10.93 3.26
CA PHE A 238 0.34 -10.76 2.15
C PHE A 238 -0.73 -11.86 2.09
N GLN A 239 -0.34 -13.13 2.21
CA GLN A 239 -1.28 -14.26 2.19
C GLN A 239 -2.30 -14.20 3.33
N GLU A 240 -1.85 -13.89 4.55
CA GLU A 240 -2.73 -13.74 5.73
C GLU A 240 -3.72 -12.58 5.57
N SER A 241 -3.29 -11.45 5.02
CA SER A 241 -4.18 -10.32 4.73
C SER A 241 -5.18 -10.65 3.61
N VAL A 242 -4.72 -11.25 2.51
CA VAL A 242 -5.55 -11.60 1.35
C VAL A 242 -6.64 -12.62 1.71
N ALA A 243 -6.36 -13.55 2.61
CA ALA A 243 -7.34 -14.53 3.09
C ALA A 243 -8.60 -13.87 3.70
N LYS A 244 -8.51 -12.59 4.11
CA LYS A 244 -9.59 -11.82 4.72
C LYS A 244 -10.39 -10.96 3.74
N PHE A 245 -10.01 -10.94 2.46
CA PHE A 245 -10.65 -10.06 1.49
C PHE A 245 -12.09 -10.48 1.19
N GLU A 246 -12.39 -11.78 1.21
CA GLU A 246 -13.73 -12.34 1.01
C GLU A 246 -14.47 -11.72 -0.19
N MET A 247 -13.79 -11.63 -1.34
CA MET A 247 -14.31 -11.00 -2.55
C MET A 247 -14.96 -12.02 -3.50
N GLY A 248 -15.97 -11.55 -4.23
CA GLY A 248 -16.63 -12.32 -5.29
C GLY A 248 -15.76 -12.45 -6.54
N GLU A 249 -16.16 -13.35 -7.44
CA GLU A 249 -15.40 -13.69 -8.67
C GLU A 249 -15.13 -12.49 -9.57
N ARG A 250 -16.06 -11.52 -9.63
CA ARG A 250 -16.01 -10.32 -10.49
C ARG A 250 -15.52 -9.06 -9.77
N SER A 251 -14.68 -9.20 -8.75
CA SER A 251 -14.17 -8.07 -7.97
C SER A 251 -13.21 -7.20 -8.79
N ALA A 252 -13.58 -5.94 -9.01
CA ALA A 252 -12.73 -4.95 -9.67
C ALA A 252 -11.50 -4.55 -8.81
N GLY A 253 -11.61 -4.65 -7.50
CA GLY A 253 -10.52 -4.45 -6.55
C GLY A 253 -9.44 -5.52 -6.69
N LEU A 254 -9.84 -6.80 -6.74
CA LEU A 254 -8.93 -7.91 -7.04
C LEU A 254 -8.32 -7.78 -8.44
N GLU A 255 -9.12 -7.41 -9.43
CA GLU A 255 -8.65 -7.20 -10.80
C GLU A 255 -7.53 -6.16 -10.88
N ASN A 256 -7.79 -4.96 -10.35
CA ASN A 256 -6.83 -3.87 -10.35
C ASN A 256 -5.59 -4.21 -9.51
N ALA A 257 -5.79 -4.84 -8.35
CA ALA A 257 -4.67 -5.32 -7.54
C ALA A 257 -3.79 -6.32 -8.30
N ALA A 258 -4.38 -7.23 -9.07
CA ALA A 258 -3.62 -8.18 -9.89
C ALA A 258 -2.80 -7.47 -10.97
N TYR A 259 -3.38 -6.48 -11.67
CA TYR A 259 -2.64 -5.68 -12.65
C TYR A 259 -1.45 -4.94 -12.00
N VAL A 260 -1.66 -4.32 -10.85
CA VAL A 260 -0.63 -3.60 -10.10
C VAL A 260 0.49 -4.54 -9.65
N LEU A 261 0.15 -5.62 -8.94
CA LEU A 261 1.11 -6.59 -8.44
C LEU A 261 1.93 -7.20 -9.56
N LYS A 262 1.26 -7.61 -10.65
CA LYS A 262 1.94 -8.17 -11.82
C LYS A 262 2.87 -7.15 -12.46
N ALA A 263 2.42 -5.94 -12.73
CA ALA A 263 3.25 -4.93 -13.41
C ALA A 263 4.48 -4.54 -12.59
N ILE A 264 4.40 -4.58 -11.26
CA ILE A 264 5.51 -4.19 -10.37
C ILE A 264 6.50 -5.34 -10.17
N PHE A 265 6.02 -6.56 -9.92
CA PHE A 265 6.86 -7.68 -9.46
C PHE A 265 7.05 -8.79 -10.48
N ASP A 266 6.14 -8.95 -11.45
CA ASP A 266 6.26 -9.95 -12.53
C ASP A 266 5.84 -9.40 -13.90
N PRO A 267 6.48 -8.29 -14.38
CA PRO A 267 6.06 -7.63 -15.61
C PRO A 267 6.24 -8.51 -16.85
N ALA A 268 7.25 -9.39 -16.85
CA ALA A 268 7.65 -10.18 -18.01
C ALA A 268 6.80 -11.45 -18.25
N SER A 269 6.29 -12.08 -17.18
CA SER A 269 5.54 -13.33 -17.34
C SER A 269 4.20 -13.08 -18.03
N LYS A 270 3.78 -13.98 -18.91
CA LYS A 270 2.45 -13.90 -19.54
C LYS A 270 1.40 -14.46 -18.59
N SER A 271 0.36 -13.68 -18.31
CA SER A 271 -0.79 -14.19 -17.57
C SER A 271 -1.51 -15.27 -18.37
N PRO A 272 -2.03 -16.33 -17.72
CA PRO A 272 -2.95 -17.25 -18.36
C PRO A 272 -4.24 -16.52 -18.75
N ALA A 273 -5.04 -17.15 -19.61
CA ALA A 273 -6.42 -16.73 -19.77
C ALA A 273 -7.18 -17.11 -18.50
N CYS A 274 -7.71 -16.11 -17.79
CA CYS A 274 -8.56 -16.29 -16.62
C CYS A 274 -10.00 -15.94 -17.01
N GLU A 275 -10.96 -16.71 -16.52
CA GLU A 275 -12.39 -16.45 -16.74
C GLU A 275 -12.90 -15.36 -15.80
N THR A 276 -12.26 -15.20 -14.64
CA THR A 276 -12.67 -14.24 -13.62
C THR A 276 -11.51 -13.38 -13.10
N PRO A 277 -11.77 -12.14 -12.67
CA PRO A 277 -10.82 -11.34 -11.91
C PRO A 277 -10.19 -12.04 -10.70
N LYS A 278 -10.98 -12.85 -9.99
CA LYS A 278 -10.50 -13.60 -8.84
C LYS A 278 -9.43 -14.63 -9.22
N GLU A 279 -9.64 -15.38 -10.30
CA GLU A 279 -8.63 -16.32 -10.82
C GLU A 279 -7.34 -15.60 -11.24
N LEU A 280 -7.45 -14.43 -11.88
CA LEU A 280 -6.28 -13.63 -12.25
C LEU A 280 -5.49 -13.18 -11.01
N PHE A 281 -6.20 -12.76 -9.96
CA PHE A 281 -5.59 -12.36 -8.70
C PHE A 281 -4.93 -13.54 -7.98
N GLU A 282 -5.60 -14.69 -7.89
CA GLU A 282 -5.07 -15.91 -7.28
C GLU A 282 -3.82 -16.42 -8.03
N TRP A 283 -3.85 -16.41 -9.36
CA TRP A 283 -2.66 -16.71 -10.17
C TRP A 283 -1.51 -15.74 -9.87
N THR A 284 -1.80 -14.44 -9.80
CA THR A 284 -0.79 -13.41 -9.49
C THR A 284 -0.23 -13.61 -8.08
N ALA A 285 -1.06 -13.90 -7.08
CA ALA A 285 -0.64 -14.19 -5.70
C ALA A 285 0.26 -15.43 -5.62
N ASN A 286 -0.05 -16.48 -6.39
CA ASN A 286 0.78 -17.68 -6.50
C ASN A 286 2.14 -17.35 -7.14
N ARG A 287 2.17 -16.51 -8.18
CA ARG A 287 3.43 -16.03 -8.79
C ARG A 287 4.29 -15.25 -7.80
N LEU A 288 3.69 -14.36 -7.01
CA LEU A 288 4.42 -13.68 -5.92
C LEU A 288 4.97 -14.68 -4.90
N THR A 289 4.20 -15.73 -4.59
CA THR A 289 4.67 -16.80 -3.70
C THR A 289 5.93 -17.45 -4.23
N GLU A 290 6.01 -17.74 -5.53
CA GLU A 290 7.22 -18.31 -6.15
C GLU A 290 8.40 -17.33 -6.16
N LEU A 291 8.15 -16.04 -6.36
CA LEU A 291 9.19 -15.01 -6.42
C LEU A 291 9.79 -14.68 -5.05
N PHE A 292 8.99 -14.71 -3.99
CA PHE A 292 9.34 -14.28 -2.63
C PHE A 292 9.49 -15.43 -1.63
N ARG A 293 9.52 -16.70 -2.06
CA ARG A 293 9.78 -17.86 -1.17
C ARG A 293 11.25 -18.00 -0.73
N LYS A 294 12.12 -17.08 -1.15
CA LYS A 294 13.58 -17.25 -1.08
C LYS A 294 14.15 -16.99 0.30
#